data_AF-A0AAV4DP45-F1
#
_entry.id   AF-A0AAV4DP45-F1
#
_cell.length_a   1.000
_cell.length_b   1.000
_cell.length_c   1.000
_cell.angle_alpha   90.00
_cell.angle_beta   90.00
_cell.angle_gamma   90.00
#
_symmetry.space_group_name_H-M   'P 1'
#
loop_
_entity.id
_entity.type
_entity.pdbx_description
1 polymer ?
#
loop_
_entity_poly.entity_id
_entity_poly.type
_entity_poly.pdbx_seq_one_letter_code
_entity_poly.pdbx_strand_id
1 'polypeptide(L)'
;MREKKVIFLVGHLLLHIICPVSLHGYNDKSFIKKVHVVSMNHLDVGYYDGLDEDVGFAVQVLNRYQTEYFKRAINLSLSLIEKGYSERYVYTTHPWLVSLYLDCPNITLLKTPLKCPTSIEQETFKKAVKDGHIAWHAFPMNIQTDNLGAQLFEYGLSLGAQLDARFNINRTHATMSQRDIPGMTKALLPLLMKHGVKAISVGVNPGTAPPAVPSPFVWKLRDTDPDGVMAFWDKGGYPINPGPDPAHPKGLARDKCVITPGLDEALCFAFRTDNTGPPESIQEWLGYYEILRAEFQGAELVASTFDHFVAALEKVKASLPVRSFEIGDTWIQGIASDPKKSAMYRAFVRAWEACTASGNCQNSDARIQAMLRYLIKLPEHTWGAHDFLDDLNWSNKDLDKARQSKPFVQAENAWREQRQFLDFALDALTDHPLRDEVKAEYEKLQPKMPDLSKYSTGVIGEEFNCPGGMIVKFGEDGSVERLFDPFNEREWASQSFPLGQLTYDTYVEEDFVHMAKLYNYEAGVGYDKPNITSNAHPERRRWDMIATNLYKIVNSSICDFWLKVVTKDGQTHKIWSTSSFLCALCWSSS
;
A
#
# COMPACT_ATOMS: atom_id res chain seq x y z
N MET A 1 -25.45 -42.98 48.33
CA MET A 1 -24.61 -43.94 47.55
C MET A 1 -23.57 -43.12 46.81
N ARG A 2 -22.42 -42.83 47.44
CA ARG A 2 -21.08 -43.29 47.01
C ARG A 2 -21.02 -43.82 45.58
N GLU A 3 -20.24 -43.14 44.73
CA GLU A 3 -19.08 -43.78 44.11
C GLU A 3 -17.95 -42.76 43.90
N LYS A 4 -16.76 -43.15 44.36
CA LYS A 4 -15.50 -42.42 44.30
C LYS A 4 -14.77 -42.85 43.02
N LYS A 5 -14.10 -41.92 42.34
CA LYS A 5 -12.89 -42.25 41.57
C LYS A 5 -11.75 -41.35 42.03
N VAL A 6 -10.75 -42.03 42.58
CA VAL A 6 -9.45 -41.51 43.02
C VAL A 6 -8.51 -41.59 41.82
N ILE A 7 -7.79 -40.51 41.51
CA ILE A 7 -6.60 -40.58 40.65
C ILE A 7 -5.45 -39.89 41.39
N PHE A 8 -4.35 -40.63 41.49
CA PHE A 8 -3.13 -40.34 42.24
C PHE A 8 -2.35 -39.14 41.66
N LEU A 9 -1.95 -38.21 42.52
CA LEU A 9 -0.83 -37.30 42.26
C LEU A 9 0.47 -38.05 42.60
N VAL A 10 1.34 -38.22 41.61
CA VAL A 10 2.76 -38.56 41.84
C VAL A 10 3.56 -37.33 41.48
N GLY A 11 4.12 -36.69 42.51
CA GLY A 11 5.08 -35.59 42.34
C GLY A 11 6.41 -36.12 41.80
N HIS A 12 6.95 -35.44 40.80
CA HIS A 12 8.37 -35.48 40.48
C HIS A 12 8.93 -34.07 40.69
N LEU A 13 9.63 -33.93 41.80
CA LEU A 13 10.41 -32.76 42.18
C LEU A 13 11.71 -32.78 41.35
N LEU A 14 11.71 -32.17 40.17
CA LEU A 14 12.93 -31.86 39.44
C LEU A 14 13.44 -30.51 39.92
N LEU A 15 14.40 -30.56 40.85
CA LEU A 15 15.27 -29.47 41.24
C LEU A 15 16.03 -28.97 39.99
N HIS A 16 15.48 -27.99 39.28
CA HIS A 16 16.29 -27.14 38.40
C HIS A 16 16.85 -26.03 39.27
N ILE A 17 18.17 -26.07 39.43
CA ILE A 17 18.98 -24.99 39.98
C ILE A 17 18.68 -23.74 39.13
N ILE A 18 17.81 -22.88 39.63
CA ILE A 18 17.62 -21.54 39.09
C ILE A 18 18.89 -20.79 39.47
N CYS A 19 19.84 -20.78 38.55
CA CYS A 19 20.84 -19.72 38.52
C CYS A 19 20.05 -18.42 38.45
N PRO A 20 20.19 -17.47 39.40
CA PRO A 20 19.52 -16.19 39.30
C PRO A 20 20.21 -15.43 38.18
N VAL A 21 19.80 -15.68 36.93
CA VAL A 21 20.00 -14.71 35.87
C VAL A 21 19.12 -13.55 36.27
N SER A 22 19.78 -12.54 36.81
CA SER A 22 19.19 -11.26 37.17
C SER A 22 18.26 -10.80 36.05
N LEU A 23 16.95 -10.76 36.32
CA LEU A 23 15.92 -10.16 35.45
C LEU A 23 16.05 -8.62 35.35
N HIS A 24 17.23 -8.06 35.66
CA HIS A 24 17.56 -6.64 35.60
C HIS A 24 18.24 -6.22 34.27
N GLY A 25 18.09 -7.01 33.20
CA GLY A 25 18.91 -6.86 31.99
C GLY A 25 18.27 -6.24 30.75
N TYR A 26 17.01 -5.78 30.74
CA TYR A 26 16.34 -5.44 29.47
C TYR A 26 15.65 -4.07 29.36
N ASN A 27 15.88 -3.13 30.28
CA ASN A 27 15.34 -1.77 30.13
C ASN A 27 16.34 -0.66 30.48
N ASP A 28 17.62 -0.99 30.64
CA ASP A 28 18.63 0.04 30.80
C ASP A 28 18.96 0.69 29.46
N LYS A 29 18.24 1.77 29.13
CA LYS A 29 18.46 2.61 27.96
C LYS A 29 19.56 3.66 28.20
N SER A 30 20.29 3.62 29.33
CA SER A 30 21.32 4.62 29.67
C SER A 30 22.51 4.64 28.72
N PHE A 31 22.72 3.59 27.92
CA PHE A 31 23.75 3.57 26.90
C PHE A 31 23.41 4.46 25.68
N ILE A 32 22.14 4.84 25.52
CA ILE A 32 21.71 5.75 24.47
C ILE A 32 22.13 7.18 24.84
N LYS A 33 22.93 7.78 23.97
CA LYS A 33 23.44 9.15 24.13
C LYS A 33 22.68 10.17 23.29
N LYS A 34 21.95 9.72 22.26
CA LYS A 34 21.20 10.60 21.37
C LYS A 34 19.90 9.97 20.89
N VAL A 35 18.84 10.76 20.85
CA VAL A 35 17.52 10.35 20.34
C VAL A 35 17.12 11.26 19.19
N HIS A 36 16.91 10.66 18.02
CA HIS A 36 16.36 11.30 16.84
C HIS A 36 14.84 11.28 16.93
N VAL A 37 14.22 12.44 17.13
CA VAL A 37 12.76 12.59 17.14
C VAL A 37 12.31 13.00 15.75
N VAL A 38 11.68 12.08 15.02
CA VAL A 38 11.16 12.35 13.67
C VAL A 38 9.67 12.62 13.75
N SER A 39 9.26 13.83 13.34
CA SER A 39 7.86 14.26 13.33
C SER A 39 7.25 14.19 11.94
N MET A 40 6.02 13.69 11.88
CA MET A 40 5.21 13.53 10.67
C MET A 40 3.73 13.34 11.08
N ASN A 41 2.81 13.29 10.13
CA ASN A 41 1.53 12.61 10.32
C ASN A 41 1.29 11.62 9.17
N HIS A 42 0.44 10.64 9.42
CA HIS A 42 0.02 9.74 8.36
C HIS A 42 -0.79 10.49 7.31
N LEU A 43 -0.48 10.24 6.04
CA LEU A 43 -1.14 10.83 4.89
C LEU A 43 -1.95 9.75 4.20
N ASP A 44 -3.23 10.04 4.06
CA ASP A 44 -4.17 9.32 3.24
C ASP A 44 -4.81 10.29 2.25
N VAL A 45 -4.62 10.09 0.95
CA VAL A 45 -5.13 11.03 -0.05
C VAL A 45 -6.58 10.69 -0.40
N GLY A 46 -7.45 10.76 0.61
CA GLY A 46 -8.90 10.54 0.52
C GLY A 46 -9.48 9.64 1.62
N TYR A 47 -9.04 9.82 2.87
CA TYR A 47 -9.52 9.08 4.06
C TYR A 47 -10.10 10.05 5.08
N TYR A 48 -11.08 9.56 5.84
CA TYR A 48 -11.76 10.33 6.87
C TYR A 48 -11.12 10.09 8.25
N ASP A 49 -10.61 11.13 8.89
CA ASP A 49 -9.90 11.02 10.18
C ASP A 49 -10.83 11.03 11.42
N GLY A 50 -12.14 11.07 11.23
CA GLY A 50 -13.09 11.14 12.34
C GLY A 50 -13.25 12.52 12.99
N LEU A 51 -12.52 13.55 12.53
CA LEU A 51 -12.42 14.85 13.22
C LEU A 51 -13.31 15.95 12.63
N ASP A 52 -13.74 15.84 11.37
CA ASP A 52 -14.63 16.81 10.69
C ASP A 52 -15.88 16.14 10.09
N GLU A 53 -16.89 16.86 9.60
CA GLU A 53 -18.03 16.22 8.87
C GLU A 53 -17.65 15.69 7.46
N ASP A 54 -16.36 15.60 7.17
CA ASP A 54 -15.78 15.60 5.83
C ASP A 54 -15.34 14.19 5.39
N VAL A 55 -16.02 13.69 4.36
CA VAL A 55 -16.19 12.26 4.02
C VAL A 55 -14.98 11.62 3.30
N GLY A 56 -13.76 11.87 3.76
CA GLY A 56 -12.57 11.28 3.14
C GLY A 56 -12.41 11.68 1.67
N PHE A 57 -12.74 12.93 1.32
CA PHE A 57 -12.46 13.45 -0.01
C PHE A 57 -10.98 13.83 -0.14
N ALA A 58 -10.34 13.43 -1.24
CA ALA A 58 -8.94 13.70 -1.51
C ALA A 58 -8.63 15.21 -1.48
N VAL A 59 -9.46 16.03 -2.12
CA VAL A 59 -9.28 17.49 -2.18
C VAL A 59 -9.35 18.16 -0.83
N GLN A 60 -10.10 17.62 0.12
CA GLN A 60 -10.19 18.17 1.47
C GLN A 60 -8.87 17.99 2.21
N VAL A 61 -8.33 16.76 2.18
CA VAL A 61 -7.00 16.45 2.72
C VAL A 61 -5.95 17.34 2.08
N LEU A 62 -5.92 17.41 0.74
CA LEU A 62 -4.98 18.27 0.02
C LEU A 62 -5.11 19.73 0.46
N ASN A 63 -6.33 20.26 0.55
CA ASN A 63 -6.57 21.64 0.97
C ASN A 63 -6.05 21.92 2.39
N ARG A 64 -6.15 20.99 3.33
CA ARG A 64 -5.55 21.16 4.67
C ARG A 64 -4.03 21.32 4.59
N TYR A 65 -3.34 20.54 3.75
CA TYR A 65 -1.91 20.76 3.50
C TYR A 65 -1.62 22.12 2.85
N GLN A 66 -2.42 22.51 1.85
CA GLN A 66 -2.22 23.78 1.14
C GLN A 66 -2.48 25.02 1.99
N THR A 67 -3.43 24.98 2.93
CA THR A 67 -3.86 26.19 3.65
C THR A 67 -3.54 26.21 5.14
N GLU A 68 -3.22 25.06 5.75
CA GLU A 68 -3.12 24.94 7.20
C GLU A 68 -1.84 24.24 7.67
N TYR A 69 -1.57 23.00 7.23
CA TYR A 69 -0.56 22.16 7.88
C TYR A 69 0.85 22.66 7.69
N PHE A 70 1.24 23.08 6.48
CA PHE A 70 2.57 23.66 6.30
C PHE A 70 2.74 24.96 7.09
N LYS A 71 1.72 25.83 7.10
CA LYS A 71 1.72 27.06 7.89
C LYS A 71 1.84 26.77 9.39
N ARG A 72 1.07 25.80 9.92
CA ARG A 72 1.11 25.40 11.33
C ARG A 72 2.47 24.82 11.71
N ALA A 73 3.03 23.93 10.89
CA ALA A 73 4.36 23.35 11.12
C ALA A 73 5.45 24.43 11.19
N ILE A 74 5.43 25.38 10.25
CA ILE A 74 6.39 26.50 10.21
C ILE A 74 6.23 27.38 11.45
N ASN A 75 4.99 27.77 11.79
CA ASN A 75 4.72 28.61 12.94
C ASN A 75 5.13 27.94 14.26
N LEU A 76 4.92 26.63 14.40
CA LEU A 76 5.35 25.87 15.56
C LEU A 76 6.88 25.94 15.73
N SER A 77 7.63 25.69 14.66
CA SER A 77 9.10 25.76 14.66
C SER A 77 9.61 27.15 15.03
N LEU A 78 9.08 28.19 14.37
CA LEU A 78 9.47 29.58 14.62
C LEU A 78 9.12 30.02 16.04
N SER A 79 7.98 29.59 16.57
CA SER A 79 7.55 29.95 17.93
C SER A 79 8.43 29.32 19.00
N LEU A 80 8.95 28.10 18.79
CA LEU A 80 9.92 27.48 19.68
C LEU A 80 11.23 28.31 19.74
N ILE A 81 11.68 28.79 18.58
CA ILE A 81 12.87 29.64 18.45
C ILE A 81 12.65 30.99 19.12
N GLU A 82 11.56 31.68 18.81
CA GLU A 82 11.23 33.01 19.34
C GLU A 82 11.10 32.99 20.87
N LYS A 83 10.53 31.93 21.43
CA LYS A 83 10.35 31.77 22.88
C LYS A 83 11.61 31.28 23.61
N GLY A 84 12.70 31.02 22.89
CA GLY A 84 13.99 30.63 23.47
C GLY A 84 14.05 29.18 23.97
N TYR A 85 13.16 28.29 23.49
CA TYR A 85 13.27 26.86 23.80
C TYR A 85 14.52 26.26 23.16
N SER A 86 15.11 25.29 23.84
CA SER A 86 16.24 24.51 23.33
C SER A 86 15.77 23.46 22.31
N GLU A 87 14.56 22.95 22.52
CA GLU A 87 13.85 22.01 21.68
C GLU A 87 13.52 22.65 20.34
N ARG A 88 13.75 21.88 19.28
CA ARG A 88 13.47 22.28 17.90
C ARG A 88 12.35 21.42 17.33
N TYR A 89 11.81 21.82 16.19
CA TYR A 89 10.79 21.08 15.48
C TYR A 89 11.13 21.04 13.99
N VAL A 90 11.10 19.84 13.41
CA VAL A 90 11.28 19.60 11.98
C VAL A 90 10.10 18.75 11.52
N TYR A 91 9.33 19.26 10.57
CA TYR A 91 8.19 18.52 10.03
C TYR A 91 8.62 17.74 8.79
N THR A 92 8.60 16.42 8.88
CA THR A 92 8.83 15.53 7.74
C THR A 92 7.52 15.35 6.98
N THR A 93 7.55 15.55 5.66
CA THR A 93 6.39 15.44 4.79
C THR A 93 6.70 14.62 3.53
N HIS A 94 5.72 14.56 2.63
CA HIS A 94 5.70 13.81 1.41
C HIS A 94 6.14 14.68 0.22
N PRO A 95 7.17 14.28 -0.56
CA PRO A 95 7.64 15.02 -1.75
C PRO A 95 6.53 15.41 -2.72
N TRP A 96 5.52 14.57 -2.90
CA TRP A 96 4.41 14.87 -3.82
C TRP A 96 3.56 16.05 -3.33
N LEU A 97 3.27 16.14 -2.03
CA LEU A 97 2.58 17.29 -1.45
C LEU A 97 3.39 18.58 -1.59
N VAL A 98 4.71 18.51 -1.40
CA VAL A 98 5.61 19.65 -1.60
C VAL A 98 5.58 20.09 -3.06
N SER A 99 5.62 19.14 -4.00
CA SER A 99 5.53 19.44 -5.44
C SER A 99 4.21 20.14 -5.80
N LEU A 100 3.08 19.69 -5.23
CA LEU A 100 1.78 20.33 -5.41
C LEU A 100 1.73 21.71 -4.75
N TYR A 101 2.35 21.90 -3.60
CA TYR A 101 2.35 23.20 -2.93
C TYR A 101 3.14 24.27 -3.70
N LEU A 102 4.31 23.88 -4.23
CA LEU A 102 5.18 24.79 -4.98
C LEU A 102 4.64 25.05 -6.39
N ASP A 103 4.07 24.05 -7.04
CA ASP A 103 3.59 24.12 -8.42
C ASP A 103 2.10 23.74 -8.49
N CYS A 104 1.28 24.49 -7.74
CA CYS A 104 -0.12 24.17 -7.48
C CYS A 104 -1.00 24.30 -8.74
N PRO A 105 -1.68 23.22 -9.16
CA PRO A 105 -2.52 23.24 -10.35
C PRO A 105 -3.92 23.79 -10.04
N ASN A 106 -4.53 24.45 -11.02
CA ASN A 106 -5.92 24.87 -10.95
C ASN A 106 -6.84 23.71 -11.34
N ILE A 107 -7.16 22.84 -10.38
CA ILE A 107 -8.04 21.68 -10.56
C ILE A 107 -9.23 21.74 -9.60
N THR A 108 -10.34 21.14 -10.04
CA THR A 108 -11.55 20.99 -9.23
C THR A 108 -11.92 19.52 -9.19
N LEU A 109 -11.98 18.97 -7.97
CA LEU A 109 -12.39 17.61 -7.71
C LEU A 109 -13.88 17.62 -7.35
N LEU A 110 -14.68 16.93 -8.16
CA LEU A 110 -16.14 17.04 -8.21
C LEU A 110 -16.62 18.50 -8.28
N LYS A 111 -16.88 19.13 -7.13
CA LYS A 111 -17.35 20.51 -6.99
C LYS A 111 -16.44 21.39 -6.14
N THR A 112 -15.34 20.83 -5.63
CA THR A 112 -14.46 21.48 -4.67
C THR A 112 -13.12 21.79 -5.34
N PRO A 113 -12.70 23.06 -5.42
CA PRO A 113 -11.42 23.42 -5.98
C PRO A 113 -10.27 23.06 -5.03
N LEU A 114 -9.12 22.72 -5.62
CA LEU A 114 -7.85 22.75 -4.89
C LEU A 114 -7.51 24.22 -4.59
N LYS A 115 -7.25 24.52 -3.32
CA LYS A 115 -6.90 25.85 -2.84
C LYS A 115 -5.38 26.01 -2.95
N CYS A 116 -4.92 26.84 -3.86
CA CYS A 116 -3.49 27.09 -4.02
C CYS A 116 -2.96 28.14 -3.04
N PRO A 117 -1.74 27.97 -2.51
CA PRO A 117 -1.10 28.97 -1.66
C PRO A 117 -0.78 30.23 -2.46
N THR A 118 -0.80 31.37 -1.78
CA THR A 118 -0.35 32.64 -2.34
C THR A 118 1.16 32.65 -2.56
N SER A 119 1.68 33.56 -3.40
CA SER A 119 3.12 33.70 -3.60
C SER A 119 3.88 33.96 -2.29
N ILE A 120 3.28 34.68 -1.33
CA ILE A 120 3.88 34.96 -0.02
C ILE A 120 3.98 33.70 0.82
N GLU A 121 2.92 32.87 0.83
CA GLU A 121 2.91 31.59 1.54
C GLU A 121 3.90 30.59 0.90
N GLN A 122 4.07 30.62 -0.42
CA GLN A 122 5.09 29.84 -1.11
C GLN A 122 6.52 30.29 -0.77
N GLU A 123 6.79 31.60 -0.73
CA GLU A 123 8.12 32.10 -0.33
C GLU A 123 8.43 31.80 1.14
N THR A 124 7.42 31.90 2.02
CA THR A 124 7.55 31.53 3.44
C THR A 124 7.90 30.05 3.57
N PHE A 125 7.24 29.18 2.81
CA PHE A 125 7.55 27.76 2.78
C PHE A 125 8.97 27.49 2.25
N LYS A 126 9.36 28.12 1.14
CA LYS A 126 10.72 27.96 0.57
C LYS A 126 11.80 28.38 1.56
N LYS A 127 11.56 29.46 2.33
CA LYS A 127 12.46 29.88 3.41
C LYS A 127 12.53 28.82 4.52
N ALA A 128 11.38 28.32 4.97
CA ALA A 128 11.33 27.30 6.01
C ALA A 128 12.03 25.99 5.62
N VAL A 129 11.99 25.60 4.34
CA VAL A 129 12.78 24.47 3.82
C VAL A 129 14.28 24.76 3.96
N LYS A 130 14.75 25.93 3.52
CA LYS A 130 16.18 26.32 3.61
C LYS A 130 16.68 26.43 5.05
N ASP A 131 15.82 26.86 5.97
CA ASP A 131 16.12 26.97 7.40
C ASP A 131 16.01 25.63 8.14
N GLY A 132 15.65 24.54 7.45
CA GLY A 132 15.57 23.20 8.03
C GLY A 132 14.33 22.94 8.89
N HIS A 133 13.25 23.70 8.72
CA HIS A 133 11.98 23.48 9.46
C HIS A 133 11.06 22.45 8.78
N ILE A 134 11.25 22.23 7.48
CA ILE A 134 10.52 21.26 6.68
C ILE A 134 11.52 20.29 6.05
N ALA A 135 11.25 18.99 6.14
CA ALA A 135 11.99 17.92 5.50
C ALA A 135 11.04 17.01 4.73
N TRP A 136 11.56 16.16 3.85
CA TRP A 136 10.78 15.12 3.18
C TRP A 136 11.55 13.81 3.07
N HIS A 137 10.82 12.70 3.05
CA HIS A 137 11.41 11.38 2.82
C HIS A 137 11.60 11.09 1.31
N ALA A 138 12.08 9.91 0.94
CA ALA A 138 12.54 9.63 -0.43
C ALA A 138 11.45 9.31 -1.46
N PHE A 139 10.21 9.08 -1.03
CA PHE A 139 9.14 8.51 -1.88
C PHE A 139 7.88 9.37 -1.80
N PRO A 140 7.04 9.46 -2.84
CA PRO A 140 6.09 10.56 -2.97
C PRO A 140 4.96 10.55 -1.96
N MET A 141 4.43 9.39 -1.60
CA MET A 141 3.25 9.14 -0.74
C MET A 141 3.36 7.74 -0.11
N ASN A 142 2.37 7.34 0.70
CA ASN A 142 2.13 5.94 1.06
C ASN A 142 1.48 5.23 -0.13
N ILE A 143 2.22 4.40 -0.85
CA ILE A 143 1.81 3.79 -2.11
C ILE A 143 1.93 2.28 -2.05
N GLN A 144 0.92 1.58 -2.56
CA GLN A 144 0.98 0.14 -2.77
C GLN A 144 1.98 -0.14 -3.89
N THR A 145 3.23 -0.33 -3.52
CA THR A 145 4.35 -0.39 -4.47
C THR A 145 4.22 -1.52 -5.49
N ASP A 146 3.54 -2.60 -5.14
CA ASP A 146 3.25 -3.73 -6.03
C ASP A 146 2.27 -3.37 -7.16
N ASN A 147 1.59 -2.22 -7.05
CA ASN A 147 0.73 -1.64 -8.08
C ASN A 147 1.47 -0.63 -8.99
N LEU A 148 2.80 -0.54 -8.88
CA LEU A 148 3.63 0.30 -9.73
C LEU A 148 4.44 -0.53 -10.74
N GLY A 149 4.52 -0.05 -11.97
CA GLY A 149 5.60 -0.43 -12.89
C GLY A 149 6.92 0.26 -12.49
N ALA A 150 8.05 -0.32 -12.89
CA ALA A 150 9.38 0.18 -12.52
C ALA A 150 9.60 1.65 -12.91
N GLN A 151 9.14 2.07 -14.10
CA GLN A 151 9.31 3.44 -14.57
C GLN A 151 8.57 4.47 -13.71
N LEU A 152 7.32 4.16 -13.31
CA LEU A 152 6.55 5.06 -12.46
C LEU A 152 7.08 5.08 -11.02
N PHE A 153 7.60 3.95 -10.52
CA PHE A 153 8.31 3.88 -9.24
C PHE A 153 9.55 4.79 -9.24
N GLU A 154 10.37 4.73 -10.29
CA GLU A 154 11.53 5.61 -10.44
C GLU A 154 11.15 7.09 -10.57
N TYR A 155 10.04 7.41 -11.26
CA TYR A 155 9.49 8.76 -11.26
C TYR A 155 9.12 9.22 -9.85
N GLY A 156 8.48 8.35 -9.05
CA GLY A 156 8.16 8.63 -7.65
C GLY A 156 9.40 9.02 -6.83
N LEU A 157 10.50 8.26 -6.95
CA LEU A 157 11.78 8.59 -6.31
C LEU A 157 12.37 9.90 -6.81
N SER A 158 12.21 10.19 -8.11
CA SER A 158 12.74 11.41 -8.72
C SER A 158 12.12 12.69 -8.14
N LEU A 159 10.88 12.65 -7.63
CA LEU A 159 10.25 13.83 -7.02
C LEU A 159 11.04 14.34 -5.82
N GLY A 160 11.53 13.45 -4.95
CA GLY A 160 12.39 13.84 -3.84
C GLY A 160 13.71 14.43 -4.33
N ALA A 161 14.36 13.80 -5.30
CA ALA A 161 15.63 14.28 -5.86
C ALA A 161 15.51 15.64 -6.58
N GLN A 162 14.39 15.88 -7.28
CA GLN A 162 14.11 17.16 -7.91
C GLN A 162 13.94 18.28 -6.88
N LEU A 163 13.27 17.99 -5.75
CA LEU A 163 13.17 18.94 -4.64
C LEU A 163 14.53 19.19 -4.00
N ASP A 164 15.33 18.13 -3.76
CA ASP A 164 16.68 18.28 -3.23
C ASP A 164 17.51 19.22 -4.11
N ALA A 165 17.48 19.02 -5.43
CA ALA A 165 18.15 19.90 -6.39
C ALA A 165 17.60 21.34 -6.37
N ARG A 166 16.27 21.51 -6.32
CA ARG A 166 15.60 22.83 -6.27
C ARG A 166 16.01 23.65 -5.05
N PHE A 167 16.30 22.99 -3.93
CA PHE A 167 16.70 23.63 -2.67
C PHE A 167 18.20 23.51 -2.36
N ASN A 168 19.00 22.95 -3.26
CA ASN A 168 20.43 22.69 -3.08
C ASN A 168 20.73 21.87 -1.80
N ILE A 169 19.91 20.85 -1.54
CA ILE A 169 20.06 19.92 -0.43
C ILE A 169 20.93 18.75 -0.91
N ASN A 170 22.05 18.52 -0.24
CA ASN A 170 22.89 17.34 -0.49
C ASN A 170 22.43 16.16 0.40
N ARG A 171 21.46 15.39 -0.10
CA ARG A 171 20.89 14.25 0.64
C ARG A 171 21.68 12.97 0.36
N THR A 172 22.31 12.41 1.40
CA THR A 172 23.22 11.26 1.27
C THR A 172 22.63 9.94 1.79
N HIS A 173 21.60 10.01 2.63
CA HIS A 173 21.00 8.86 3.31
C HIS A 173 19.49 8.82 3.14
N ALA A 174 19.01 9.14 1.93
CA ALA A 174 17.59 9.21 1.64
C ALA A 174 16.87 7.94 2.13
N THR A 175 15.81 8.13 2.90
CA THR A 175 15.01 7.04 3.47
C THR A 175 13.62 7.04 2.87
N MET A 176 13.16 5.90 2.37
CA MET A 176 11.76 5.73 1.96
C MET A 176 10.92 5.46 3.21
N SER A 177 9.91 6.31 3.46
CA SER A 177 8.90 6.09 4.50
C SER A 177 7.63 5.54 3.85
N GLN A 178 7.08 4.46 4.39
CA GLN A 178 5.75 3.93 4.07
C GLN A 178 4.97 3.68 5.36
N ARG A 179 3.69 3.98 5.37
CA ARG A 179 2.79 3.76 6.49
C ARG A 179 1.53 3.12 5.96
N ASP A 180 0.94 2.24 6.76
CA ASP A 180 -0.30 1.53 6.42
C ASP A 180 -0.19 0.65 5.16
N ILE A 181 1.05 0.26 4.81
CA ILE A 181 1.37 -0.63 3.69
C ILE A 181 2.49 -1.55 4.20
N PRO A 182 2.13 -2.64 4.90
CA PRO A 182 3.08 -3.47 5.62
C PRO A 182 3.99 -4.28 4.69
N GLY A 183 3.54 -4.60 3.48
CA GLY A 183 4.29 -5.37 2.50
C GLY A 183 4.70 -4.59 1.28
N MET A 184 5.75 -5.08 0.62
CA MET A 184 6.22 -4.58 -0.66
C MET A 184 7.12 -5.65 -1.32
N THR A 185 7.13 -5.69 -2.65
CA THR A 185 8.00 -6.61 -3.39
C THR A 185 9.48 -6.29 -3.17
N LYS A 186 10.34 -7.30 -3.03
CA LYS A 186 11.79 -7.07 -2.96
C LYS A 186 12.39 -6.62 -4.30
N ALA A 187 11.62 -6.70 -5.40
CA ALA A 187 12.04 -6.25 -6.72
C ALA A 187 12.29 -4.73 -6.79
N LEU A 188 11.81 -3.95 -5.81
CA LEU A 188 12.10 -2.53 -5.71
C LEU A 188 13.53 -2.22 -5.22
N LEU A 189 14.22 -3.17 -4.57
CA LEU A 189 15.51 -2.91 -3.92
C LEU A 189 16.58 -2.38 -4.89
N PRO A 190 16.76 -2.95 -6.11
CA PRO A 190 17.68 -2.39 -7.08
C PRO A 190 17.32 -0.96 -7.52
N LEU A 191 16.03 -0.65 -7.63
CA LEU A 191 15.55 0.69 -8.00
C LEU A 191 15.86 1.70 -6.90
N LEU A 192 15.61 1.35 -5.63
CA LEU A 192 15.98 2.19 -4.49
C LEU A 192 17.48 2.49 -4.46
N MET A 193 18.33 1.46 -4.56
CA MET A 193 19.78 1.62 -4.53
C MET A 193 20.29 2.47 -5.70
N LYS A 194 19.73 2.30 -6.91
CA LYS A 194 20.04 3.12 -8.09
C LYS A 194 19.79 4.61 -7.86
N HIS A 195 18.77 4.95 -7.07
CA HIS A 195 18.42 6.33 -6.69
C HIS A 195 19.04 6.79 -5.36
N GLY A 196 20.00 6.03 -4.82
CA GLY A 196 20.73 6.42 -3.61
C GLY A 196 19.92 6.30 -2.32
N VAL A 197 18.78 5.62 -2.33
CA VAL A 197 18.00 5.35 -1.11
C VAL A 197 18.73 4.32 -0.25
N LYS A 198 18.95 4.65 1.02
CA LYS A 198 19.73 3.85 1.97
C LYS A 198 18.88 3.00 2.90
N ALA A 199 17.65 3.42 3.16
CA ALA A 199 16.78 2.71 4.07
C ALA A 199 15.29 2.78 3.70
N ILE A 200 14.52 1.84 4.26
CA ILE A 200 13.07 1.81 4.28
C ILE A 200 12.60 1.83 5.74
N SER A 201 11.67 2.73 6.05
CA SER A 201 10.92 2.76 7.31
C SER A 201 9.47 2.40 7.02
N VAL A 202 8.94 1.38 7.69
CA VAL A 202 7.52 1.02 7.60
C VAL A 202 6.86 1.14 8.96
N GLY A 203 5.67 1.75 9.02
CA GLY A 203 4.79 1.70 10.20
C GLY A 203 3.54 0.91 9.86
N VAL A 204 3.28 -0.15 10.62
CA VAL A 204 2.23 -1.13 10.33
C VAL A 204 1.01 -0.90 11.17
N ASN A 205 -0.13 -0.59 10.56
CA ASN A 205 -1.40 -0.37 11.25
C ASN A 205 -1.82 -1.58 12.10
N PRO A 206 -2.38 -1.34 13.30
CA PRO A 206 -2.81 -2.42 14.19
C PRO A 206 -3.92 -3.32 13.60
N GLY A 207 -4.61 -2.91 12.54
CA GLY A 207 -5.57 -3.73 11.80
C GLY A 207 -4.96 -4.90 11.03
N THR A 208 -3.64 -4.98 10.91
CA THR A 208 -2.96 -6.08 10.20
C THR A 208 -1.77 -6.65 10.97
N ALA A 209 -1.56 -7.95 10.86
CA ALA A 209 -0.43 -8.67 11.38
C ALA A 209 0.87 -8.11 10.75
N PRO A 210 1.79 -7.55 11.54
CA PRO A 210 3.02 -7.03 11.00
C PRO A 210 3.90 -8.16 10.47
N PRO A 211 4.65 -7.92 9.38
CA PRO A 211 5.63 -8.88 8.90
C PRO A 211 6.58 -9.34 10.00
N ALA A 212 6.86 -10.65 10.02
CA ALA A 212 7.73 -11.29 11.00
C ALA A 212 9.23 -11.03 10.70
N VAL A 213 9.62 -9.76 10.64
CA VAL A 213 10.98 -9.31 10.36
C VAL A 213 11.69 -8.79 11.61
N PRO A 214 13.04 -8.91 11.68
CA PRO A 214 13.83 -8.13 12.64
C PRO A 214 13.71 -6.62 12.33
N SER A 215 14.02 -5.77 13.29
CA SER A 215 13.98 -4.31 13.12
C SER A 215 15.08 -3.70 14.00
N PRO A 216 16.14 -3.09 13.44
CA PRO A 216 16.47 -2.97 12.01
C PRO A 216 17.14 -4.23 11.40
N PHE A 217 17.23 -4.29 10.07
CA PHE A 217 17.88 -5.35 9.29
C PHE A 217 18.36 -4.85 7.92
N VAL A 218 19.13 -5.66 7.18
CA VAL A 218 19.48 -5.42 5.77
C VAL A 218 18.65 -6.32 4.87
N TRP A 219 17.90 -5.73 3.96
CA TRP A 219 17.07 -6.44 3.00
C TRP A 219 17.76 -6.52 1.63
N LYS A 220 17.92 -7.73 1.12
CA LYS A 220 18.57 -8.03 -0.16
C LYS A 220 17.61 -8.68 -1.14
N LEU A 221 17.83 -8.47 -2.43
CA LEU A 221 17.08 -9.17 -3.48
C LEU A 221 17.43 -10.68 -3.47
N ARG A 222 18.71 -11.01 -3.36
CA ARG A 222 19.25 -12.36 -3.16
C ARG A 222 20.27 -12.35 -2.02
N ASP A 223 20.38 -13.45 -1.27
CA ASP A 223 21.38 -13.58 -0.20
C ASP A 223 22.82 -13.36 -0.71
N THR A 224 23.08 -13.74 -1.96
CA THR A 224 24.38 -13.60 -2.64
C THR A 224 24.69 -12.18 -3.10
N ASP A 225 23.72 -11.25 -3.08
CA ASP A 225 23.98 -9.89 -3.51
C ASP A 225 24.94 -9.21 -2.51
N PRO A 226 25.94 -8.44 -3.00
CA PRO A 226 26.95 -7.85 -2.13
C PRO A 226 26.38 -6.82 -1.17
N ASP A 227 25.29 -6.15 -1.57
CA ASP A 227 24.66 -5.08 -0.80
C ASP A 227 23.13 -5.20 -0.78
N GLY A 228 22.49 -4.40 0.08
CA GLY A 228 21.05 -4.28 0.24
C GLY A 228 20.68 -2.98 0.95
N VAL A 229 19.37 -2.79 1.13
CA VAL A 229 18.79 -1.59 1.75
C VAL A 229 18.55 -1.86 3.23
N MET A 230 18.88 -0.92 4.11
CA MET A 230 18.53 -1.05 5.54
C MET A 230 17.01 -0.91 5.71
N ALA A 231 16.44 -1.62 6.67
CA ALA A 231 15.00 -1.73 6.80
C ALA A 231 14.61 -1.81 8.27
N PHE A 232 13.54 -1.12 8.64
CA PHE A 232 12.96 -1.22 9.99
C PHE A 232 11.44 -1.05 9.94
N TRP A 233 10.75 -2.06 10.47
CA TRP A 233 9.31 -2.12 10.59
C TRP A 233 8.93 -1.80 12.03
N ASP A 234 8.02 -0.82 12.17
CA ASP A 234 7.35 -0.48 13.41
C ASP A 234 6.03 -1.26 13.49
N LYS A 235 5.94 -2.14 14.49
CA LYS A 235 4.84 -3.11 14.65
C LYS A 235 3.72 -2.49 15.47
N GLY A 236 2.51 -2.45 14.89
CA GLY A 236 1.32 -1.95 15.57
C GLY A 236 1.09 -0.44 15.43
N GLY A 237 1.91 0.26 14.65
CA GLY A 237 1.44 1.50 14.04
C GLY A 237 2.55 2.43 13.59
N TYR A 238 2.09 3.54 13.05
CA TYR A 238 2.58 4.87 13.36
C TYR A 238 1.67 5.37 14.49
N PRO A 239 2.18 5.81 15.64
CA PRO A 239 1.47 5.97 16.91
C PRO A 239 -0.06 6.09 16.80
N ILE A 240 -0.77 5.14 17.42
CA ILE A 240 -2.21 5.27 17.73
C ILE A 240 -2.36 6.62 18.45
N ASN A 241 -3.50 7.31 18.35
CA ASN A 241 -3.72 8.64 18.92
C ASN A 241 -4.35 8.61 20.34
N PRO A 242 -3.82 7.90 21.36
CA PRO A 242 -4.42 8.00 22.66
C PRO A 242 -3.94 9.33 23.29
N GLY A 243 -4.89 10.08 23.85
CA GLY A 243 -4.77 10.97 25.03
C GLY A 243 -3.80 12.17 25.04
N PRO A 244 -3.98 13.12 25.97
CA PRO A 244 -3.03 14.23 26.24
C PRO A 244 -2.03 13.90 27.35
N ASP A 245 -1.93 12.64 27.79
CA ASP A 245 -1.18 12.26 28.98
C ASP A 245 0.09 11.45 28.65
N PRO A 246 1.08 11.36 29.55
CA PRO A 246 2.33 10.66 29.25
C PRO A 246 2.21 9.15 28.98
N ALA A 247 1.12 8.50 29.43
CA ALA A 247 0.86 7.09 29.10
C ALA A 247 0.23 6.95 27.71
N HIS A 248 -0.35 8.04 27.20
CA HIS A 248 -1.03 8.16 25.93
C HIS A 248 -0.56 9.42 25.21
N PRO A 249 0.65 9.43 24.64
CA PRO A 249 1.16 10.67 24.10
C PRO A 249 0.77 10.78 22.64
N LYS A 250 -0.41 11.35 22.35
CA LYS A 250 -0.96 11.67 21.00
C LYS A 250 -0.19 11.08 19.82
N GLY A 251 0.92 11.71 19.40
CA GLY A 251 1.74 11.25 18.27
C GLY A 251 3.08 10.58 18.62
N LEU A 252 3.47 10.42 19.87
CA LEU A 252 4.76 9.80 20.23
C LEU A 252 4.59 8.30 20.50
N ALA A 253 5.39 7.46 19.86
CA ALA A 253 5.40 6.00 20.13
C ALA A 253 6.68 5.59 20.86
N ARG A 254 6.72 5.82 22.18
CA ARG A 254 7.91 5.56 23.01
C ARG A 254 8.33 4.09 23.06
N ASP A 255 7.37 3.16 23.02
CA ASP A 255 7.60 1.72 22.99
C ASP A 255 8.05 1.22 21.62
N LYS A 256 7.99 2.10 20.61
CA LYS A 256 8.34 1.81 19.22
C LYS A 256 9.61 2.49 18.75
N CYS A 257 10.38 3.10 19.66
CA CYS A 257 11.67 3.66 19.28
C CYS A 257 12.61 2.55 18.76
N VAL A 258 13.23 2.78 17.61
CA VAL A 258 14.20 1.87 17.01
C VAL A 258 15.53 2.01 17.75
N ILE A 259 15.95 0.91 18.38
CA ILE A 259 17.21 0.77 19.09
C ILE A 259 17.90 -0.48 18.55
N THR A 260 19.21 -0.42 18.29
CA THR A 260 19.98 -1.56 17.78
C THR A 260 21.25 -1.78 18.60
N PRO A 261 21.66 -3.03 18.88
CA PRO A 261 22.92 -3.31 19.55
C PRO A 261 24.11 -2.69 18.83
N GLY A 262 25.02 -2.09 19.60
CA GLY A 262 26.24 -1.46 19.07
C GLY A 262 26.06 -0.02 18.58
N LEU A 263 24.86 0.55 18.64
CA LEU A 263 24.59 1.95 18.35
C LEU A 263 24.07 2.67 19.61
N ASP A 264 24.68 3.79 19.96
CA ASP A 264 24.27 4.65 21.09
C ASP A 264 23.29 5.76 20.68
N GLU A 265 22.65 5.61 19.53
CA GLU A 265 21.65 6.51 18.96
C GLU A 265 20.32 5.75 18.76
N ALA A 266 19.20 6.36 19.12
CA ALA A 266 17.85 5.81 18.95
C ALA A 266 17.01 6.67 18.00
N LEU A 267 16.03 6.08 17.32
CA LEU A 267 15.01 6.79 16.54
C LEU A 267 13.66 6.64 17.22
N CYS A 268 12.99 7.74 17.53
CA CYS A 268 11.63 7.74 18.06
C CYS A 268 10.68 8.46 17.09
N PHE A 269 9.54 7.82 16.84
CA PHE A 269 8.50 8.35 15.97
C PHE A 269 7.57 9.28 16.75
N ALA A 270 7.50 10.54 16.34
CA ALA A 270 6.49 11.53 16.77
C ALA A 270 5.47 11.75 15.64
N PHE A 271 4.76 10.68 15.27
CA PHE A 271 3.82 10.62 14.16
C PHE A 271 2.39 10.83 14.66
N ARG A 272 1.70 11.89 14.21
CA ARG A 272 0.26 11.99 14.45
C ARG A 272 -0.51 11.09 13.48
N THR A 273 -1.68 10.62 13.91
CA THR A 273 -2.53 9.69 13.15
C THR A 273 -3.08 10.31 11.85
N ASP A 274 -3.75 9.49 11.06
CA ASP A 274 -4.40 9.74 9.76
C ASP A 274 -4.85 11.20 9.61
N ASN A 275 -4.24 11.90 8.66
CA ASN A 275 -4.61 13.25 8.23
C ASN A 275 -4.75 14.32 9.31
N THR A 276 -4.27 14.11 10.54
CA THR A 276 -4.43 15.09 11.64
C THR A 276 -3.47 16.30 11.54
N GLY A 277 -2.43 16.20 10.71
CA GLY A 277 -1.42 17.25 10.50
C GLY A 277 -0.42 17.39 11.66
N PRO A 278 0.42 18.44 11.67
CA PRO A 278 1.43 18.66 12.71
C PRO A 278 0.81 18.98 14.08
N PRO A 279 1.58 18.92 15.19
CA PRO A 279 1.10 19.22 16.54
C PRO A 279 0.32 20.54 16.63
N GLU A 280 -0.70 20.56 17.49
CA GLU A 280 -1.63 21.69 17.60
C GLU A 280 -1.07 22.83 18.46
N SER A 281 -0.08 22.53 19.31
CA SER A 281 0.51 23.51 20.23
C SER A 281 1.99 23.21 20.50
N ILE A 282 2.70 24.24 21.00
CA ILE A 282 4.06 24.10 21.51
C ILE A 282 4.09 23.12 22.70
N GLN A 283 3.07 23.17 23.56
CA GLN A 283 2.97 22.33 24.75
C GLN A 283 2.88 20.85 24.39
N GLU A 284 2.13 20.51 23.34
CA GLU A 284 2.07 19.14 22.82
C GLU A 284 3.46 18.64 22.41
N TRP A 285 4.19 19.45 21.63
CA TRP A 285 5.53 19.08 21.17
C TRP A 285 6.55 18.98 22.31
N LEU A 286 6.56 19.95 23.23
CA LEU A 286 7.43 19.91 24.42
C LEU A 286 7.09 18.72 25.33
N GLY A 287 5.82 18.33 25.41
CA GLY A 287 5.39 17.13 26.11
C GLY A 287 6.09 15.87 25.59
N TYR A 288 6.26 15.73 24.27
CA TYR A 288 7.02 14.62 23.69
C TYR A 288 8.49 14.62 24.15
N TYR A 289 9.12 15.79 24.23
CA TYR A 289 10.48 15.91 24.75
C TYR A 289 10.58 15.52 26.22
N GLU A 290 9.65 15.93 27.07
CA GLU A 290 9.67 15.54 28.49
C GLU A 290 9.52 14.03 28.68
N ILE A 291 8.64 13.40 27.90
CA ILE A 291 8.45 11.94 27.93
C ILE A 291 9.73 11.23 27.50
N LEU A 292 10.33 11.66 26.39
CA LEU A 292 11.58 11.07 25.90
C LEU A 292 12.76 11.33 26.83
N ARG A 293 12.79 12.47 27.52
CA ARG A 293 13.85 12.80 28.49
C ARG A 293 13.77 11.89 29.72
N ALA A 294 12.56 11.55 30.15
CA ALA A 294 12.35 10.58 31.23
C ALA A 294 12.73 9.15 30.79
N GLU A 295 12.43 8.79 29.54
CA GLU A 295 12.72 7.46 28.96
C GLU A 295 14.22 7.25 28.67
N PHE A 296 14.90 8.28 28.18
CA PHE A 296 16.31 8.26 27.76
C PHE A 296 17.12 9.27 28.58
N GLN A 297 17.30 8.97 29.86
CA GLN A 297 17.97 9.87 30.81
C GLN A 297 19.41 10.16 30.38
N GLY A 298 19.73 11.45 30.25
CA GLY A 298 21.06 11.93 29.85
C GLY A 298 21.32 11.92 28.34
N ALA A 299 20.40 11.41 27.52
CA ALA A 299 20.50 11.47 26.08
C ALA A 299 20.20 12.87 25.54
N GLU A 300 20.91 13.28 24.50
CA GLU A 300 20.58 14.46 23.70
C GLU A 300 19.35 14.17 22.83
N LEU A 301 18.27 14.94 23.03
CA LEU A 301 17.06 14.84 22.21
C LEU A 301 17.14 15.85 21.06
N VAL A 302 17.10 15.36 19.81
CA VAL A 302 17.18 16.23 18.62
C VAL A 302 15.96 16.06 17.72
N ALA A 303 15.40 17.17 17.25
CA ALA A 303 14.45 17.12 16.15
C ALA A 303 15.21 16.72 14.89
N SER A 304 14.79 15.63 14.26
CA SER A 304 15.60 14.97 13.25
C SER A 304 14.80 14.52 12.05
N THR A 305 15.50 13.88 11.11
CA THR A 305 14.95 13.23 9.92
C THR A 305 15.33 11.75 9.94
N PHE A 306 14.64 10.95 9.14
CA PHE A 306 15.03 9.55 8.93
C PHE A 306 16.48 9.44 8.46
N ASP A 307 16.88 10.28 7.51
CA ASP A 307 18.20 10.25 6.90
C ASP A 307 19.32 10.47 7.92
N HIS A 308 19.12 11.37 8.90
CA HIS A 308 20.10 11.58 9.97
C HIS A 308 20.27 10.35 10.87
N PHE A 309 19.19 9.67 11.21
CA PHE A 309 19.28 8.41 11.96
C PHE A 309 19.92 7.30 11.11
N VAL A 310 19.57 7.22 9.83
CA VAL A 310 20.11 6.20 8.91
C VAL A 310 21.60 6.36 8.68
N ALA A 311 22.12 7.59 8.69
CA ALA A 311 23.56 7.86 8.70
C ALA A 311 24.26 7.31 9.95
N ALA A 312 23.59 7.32 11.11
CA ALA A 312 24.10 6.68 12.33
C ALA A 312 23.99 5.15 12.24
N LEU A 313 22.86 4.64 11.75
CA LEU A 313 22.61 3.21 11.57
C LEU A 313 23.59 2.55 10.59
N GLU A 314 24.03 3.25 9.54
CA GLU A 314 24.98 2.70 8.55
C GLU A 314 26.30 2.27 9.20
N LYS A 315 26.73 2.93 10.30
CA LYS A 315 27.94 2.58 11.06
C LYS A 315 27.91 1.15 11.64
N VAL A 316 26.72 0.62 11.89
CA VAL A 316 26.49 -0.73 12.42
C VAL A 316 25.82 -1.66 11.41
N LYS A 317 25.69 -1.25 10.14
CA LYS A 317 25.04 -2.05 9.08
C LYS A 317 25.56 -3.48 8.98
N ALA A 318 26.87 -3.68 9.18
CA ALA A 318 27.52 -4.99 9.11
C ALA A 318 27.10 -5.97 10.23
N SER A 319 26.57 -5.49 11.35
CA SER A 319 26.08 -6.34 12.44
C SER A 319 24.57 -6.64 12.35
N LEU A 320 23.85 -5.98 11.44
CA LEU A 320 22.42 -6.15 11.29
C LEU A 320 22.08 -7.52 10.68
N PRO A 321 20.95 -8.14 11.07
CA PRO A 321 20.47 -9.34 10.41
C PRO A 321 20.23 -9.11 8.91
N VAL A 322 20.52 -10.11 8.08
CA VAL A 322 20.23 -10.07 6.64
C VAL A 322 18.99 -10.90 6.32
N ARG A 323 18.11 -10.40 5.46
CA ARG A 323 16.95 -11.12 4.92
C ARG A 323 16.86 -10.95 3.41
N SER A 324 16.32 -11.94 2.70
CA SER A 324 16.10 -11.90 1.25
C SER A 324 14.74 -12.46 0.80
N PHE A 325 13.83 -12.72 1.73
CA PHE A 325 12.47 -13.13 1.41
C PHE A 325 11.64 -11.95 0.88
N GLU A 326 10.60 -12.29 0.12
CA GLU A 326 9.51 -11.36 -0.24
C GLU A 326 8.73 -10.98 1.02
N ILE A 327 8.30 -9.72 1.13
CA ILE A 327 7.41 -9.27 2.20
C ILE A 327 6.06 -8.95 1.57
N GLY A 328 5.16 -9.93 1.53
CA GLY A 328 3.82 -9.74 0.96
C GLY A 328 2.95 -8.80 1.79
N ASP A 329 2.14 -7.99 1.11
CA ASP A 329 1.17 -7.11 1.75
C ASP A 329 -0.11 -7.86 2.10
N THR A 330 -0.50 -7.85 3.37
CA THR A 330 -1.74 -8.46 3.89
C THR A 330 -2.81 -7.44 4.25
N TRP A 331 -2.54 -6.16 3.99
CA TRP A 331 -3.38 -5.03 4.30
C TRP A 331 -3.72 -4.24 3.02
N ILE A 332 -4.71 -3.34 3.10
CA ILE A 332 -5.20 -2.55 1.96
C ILE A 332 -5.52 -3.39 0.71
N GLN A 333 -6.71 -3.98 0.66
CA GLN A 333 -7.18 -4.77 -0.50
C GLN A 333 -7.67 -3.91 -1.69
N GLY A 334 -7.32 -2.61 -1.70
CA GLY A 334 -7.92 -1.59 -2.55
C GLY A 334 -7.85 -1.85 -4.06
N ILE A 335 -6.79 -2.50 -4.55
CA ILE A 335 -6.61 -2.82 -5.98
C ILE A 335 -7.82 -3.57 -6.55
N ALA A 336 -8.36 -4.52 -5.78
CA ALA A 336 -9.52 -5.32 -6.15
C ALA A 336 -10.85 -4.56 -5.94
N SER A 337 -10.87 -3.55 -5.07
CA SER A 337 -12.06 -2.81 -4.70
C SER A 337 -12.56 -1.83 -5.78
N ASP A 338 -11.66 -1.35 -6.66
CA ASP A 338 -12.04 -0.53 -7.82
C ASP A 338 -11.45 -1.10 -9.13
N PRO A 339 -12.05 -2.17 -9.69
CA PRO A 339 -11.55 -2.81 -10.90
C PRO A 339 -11.56 -1.85 -12.11
N LYS A 340 -12.47 -0.87 -12.13
CA LYS A 340 -12.52 0.14 -13.19
C LYS A 340 -11.30 1.07 -13.11
N LYS A 341 -11.02 1.64 -11.93
CA LYS A 341 -9.83 2.50 -11.72
C LYS A 341 -8.56 1.73 -12.05
N SER A 342 -8.43 0.50 -11.55
CA SER A 342 -7.25 -0.35 -11.78
C SER A 342 -7.05 -0.69 -13.26
N ALA A 343 -8.11 -1.07 -13.98
CA ALA A 343 -8.02 -1.38 -15.41
C ALA A 343 -7.62 -0.16 -16.25
N MET A 344 -8.24 0.99 -15.99
CA MET A 344 -7.92 2.24 -16.67
C MET A 344 -6.51 2.72 -16.33
N TYR A 345 -6.11 2.71 -15.06
CA TYR A 345 -4.74 3.07 -14.66
C TYR A 345 -3.69 2.19 -15.34
N ARG A 346 -3.87 0.86 -15.37
CA ARG A 346 -2.94 -0.04 -16.07
C ARG A 346 -2.92 0.19 -17.58
N ALA A 347 -4.06 0.53 -18.18
CA ALA A 347 -4.15 0.90 -19.59
C ALA A 347 -3.39 2.21 -19.89
N PHE A 348 -3.52 3.21 -19.03
CA PHE A 348 -2.76 4.46 -19.12
C PHE A 348 -1.26 4.18 -19.02
N VAL A 349 -0.82 3.46 -17.98
CA VAL A 349 0.60 3.14 -17.77
C VAL A 349 1.18 2.39 -18.96
N ARG A 350 0.47 1.40 -19.54
CA ARG A 350 0.93 0.69 -20.75
C ARG A 350 1.17 1.63 -21.93
N ALA A 351 0.23 2.55 -22.22
CA ALA A 351 0.40 3.52 -23.30
C ALA A 351 1.61 4.42 -23.04
N TRP A 352 1.75 4.93 -21.81
CA TRP A 352 2.87 5.79 -21.45
C TRP A 352 4.22 5.08 -21.54
N GLU A 353 4.31 3.85 -21.02
CA GLU A 353 5.55 3.05 -21.08
C GLU A 353 5.92 2.70 -22.53
N ALA A 354 4.94 2.39 -23.40
CA ALA A 354 5.18 2.16 -24.82
C ALA A 354 5.64 3.43 -25.56
N CYS A 355 5.03 4.58 -25.26
CA CYS A 355 5.44 5.87 -25.79
C CYS A 355 6.86 6.25 -25.34
N THR A 356 7.22 5.93 -24.09
CA THR A 356 8.57 6.17 -23.55
C THR A 356 9.58 5.24 -24.20
N ALA A 357 9.28 3.95 -24.34
CA ALA A 357 10.13 2.97 -24.99
C ALA A 357 10.38 3.27 -26.47
N SER A 358 9.43 3.90 -27.16
CA SER A 358 9.58 4.36 -28.55
C SER A 358 10.30 5.71 -28.70
N GLY A 359 10.66 6.37 -27.59
CA GLY A 359 11.34 7.67 -27.59
C GLY A 359 10.43 8.88 -27.84
N ASN A 360 9.12 8.65 -27.93
CA ASN A 360 8.11 9.69 -28.20
C ASN A 360 7.68 10.45 -26.93
N CYS A 361 7.84 9.84 -25.76
CA CYS A 361 7.59 10.48 -24.47
C CYS A 361 8.92 10.74 -23.74
N GLN A 362 9.29 12.02 -23.59
CA GLN A 362 10.53 12.43 -22.93
C GLN A 362 10.25 13.11 -21.59
N ASN A 363 11.10 12.83 -20.59
CA ASN A 363 10.98 13.45 -19.27
C ASN A 363 11.18 14.97 -19.29
N SER A 364 11.82 15.53 -20.32
CA SER A 364 11.96 16.99 -20.51
C SER A 364 10.67 17.68 -20.94
N ASP A 365 9.65 16.94 -21.41
CA ASP A 365 8.36 17.51 -21.78
C ASP A 365 7.54 17.81 -20.51
N ALA A 366 7.18 19.08 -20.33
CA ALA A 366 6.41 19.54 -19.18
C ALA A 366 5.02 18.86 -19.09
N ARG A 367 4.42 18.48 -20.23
CA ARG A 367 3.13 17.77 -20.27
C ARG A 367 3.25 16.36 -19.69
N ILE A 368 4.38 15.68 -19.96
CA ILE A 368 4.68 14.37 -19.38
C ILE A 368 4.90 14.48 -17.88
N GLN A 369 5.67 15.47 -17.42
CA GLN A 369 5.87 15.71 -15.98
C GLN A 369 4.55 16.04 -15.26
N ALA A 370 3.71 16.89 -15.86
CA ALA A 370 2.39 17.23 -15.31
C ALA A 370 1.46 16.01 -15.26
N MET A 371 1.43 15.18 -16.31
CA MET A 371 0.68 13.93 -16.34
C MET A 371 1.14 12.96 -15.24
N LEU A 372 2.46 12.74 -15.11
CA LEU A 372 3.02 11.81 -14.15
C LEU A 372 2.74 12.21 -12.70
N ARG A 373 2.64 13.52 -12.41
CA ARG A 373 2.24 14.04 -11.10
C ARG A 373 0.84 13.58 -10.70
N TYR A 374 -0.08 13.41 -11.64
CA TYR A 374 -1.40 12.84 -11.34
C TYR A 374 -1.37 11.32 -11.37
N LEU A 375 -0.65 10.71 -12.32
CA LEU A 375 -0.61 9.26 -12.48
C LEU A 375 -0.01 8.54 -11.26
N ILE A 376 1.04 9.12 -10.64
CA ILE A 376 1.69 8.56 -9.43
C ILE A 376 0.78 8.54 -8.20
N LYS A 377 -0.33 9.30 -8.21
CA LYS A 377 -1.31 9.31 -7.13
C LYS A 377 -2.17 8.06 -7.11
N LEU A 378 -2.48 7.48 -8.26
CA LEU A 378 -3.48 6.40 -8.35
C LEU A 378 -3.21 5.15 -7.49
N PRO A 379 -1.95 4.71 -7.29
CA PRO A 379 -1.62 3.58 -6.42
C PRO A 379 -1.37 4.00 -4.94
N GLU A 380 -1.55 5.28 -4.59
CA GLU A 380 -1.65 5.70 -3.19
C GLU A 380 -2.72 4.87 -2.48
N HIS A 381 -2.43 4.44 -1.25
CA HIS A 381 -3.14 3.34 -0.60
C HIS A 381 -4.58 3.65 -0.19
N THR A 382 -5.04 4.88 -0.30
CA THR A 382 -6.43 5.24 -0.05
C THR A 382 -7.26 5.22 -1.34
N TRP A 383 -8.26 4.32 -1.41
CA TRP A 383 -9.02 4.10 -2.66
C TRP A 383 -10.36 4.83 -2.74
N GLY A 384 -10.80 5.42 -1.63
CA GLY A 384 -12.09 6.06 -1.42
C GLY A 384 -12.53 5.84 0.02
N ALA A 385 -13.59 6.53 0.45
CA ALA A 385 -14.05 6.42 1.83
C ALA A 385 -14.51 4.98 2.18
N HIS A 386 -14.16 4.55 3.39
CA HIS A 386 -14.31 3.19 3.93
C HIS A 386 -15.17 3.13 5.19
N ASP A 387 -15.36 4.23 5.93
CA ASP A 387 -16.14 4.30 7.19
C ASP A 387 -17.67 4.23 7.03
N PHE A 388 -18.15 3.72 5.89
CA PHE A 388 -19.56 3.46 5.64
C PHE A 388 -19.86 1.99 5.88
N LEU A 389 -20.02 1.64 7.15
CA LEU A 389 -20.40 0.29 7.56
C LEU A 389 -21.91 0.13 7.41
N ASP A 390 -22.33 -0.61 6.39
CA ASP A 390 -23.71 -1.10 6.26
C ASP A 390 -23.72 -2.61 6.56
N ASP A 391 -24.29 -2.96 7.71
CA ASP A 391 -24.44 -4.33 8.19
C ASP A 391 -25.89 -4.85 8.04
N LEU A 392 -26.75 -4.10 7.35
CA LEU A 392 -28.18 -4.39 7.22
C LEU A 392 -28.61 -4.74 5.78
N ASN A 393 -28.17 -3.98 4.77
CA ASN A 393 -28.74 -4.06 3.42
C ASN A 393 -27.97 -5.01 2.49
N TRP A 394 -28.01 -6.32 2.77
CA TRP A 394 -27.24 -7.33 2.03
C TRP A 394 -27.87 -7.79 0.71
N SER A 395 -29.16 -7.55 0.49
CA SER A 395 -29.84 -7.92 -0.76
C SER A 395 -29.68 -6.82 -1.82
N ASN A 396 -29.66 -7.18 -3.11
CA ASN A 396 -29.59 -6.18 -4.21
C ASN A 396 -30.68 -5.10 -4.08
N LYS A 397 -31.90 -5.50 -3.71
CA LYS A 397 -33.04 -4.59 -3.56
C LYS A 397 -32.83 -3.60 -2.40
N ASP A 398 -32.36 -4.08 -1.26
CA ASP A 398 -32.14 -3.24 -0.09
C ASP A 398 -30.93 -2.33 -0.30
N LEU A 399 -29.86 -2.86 -0.91
CA LEU A 399 -28.70 -2.07 -1.32
C LEU A 399 -29.09 -0.96 -2.30
N ASP A 400 -29.90 -1.24 -3.32
CA ASP A 400 -30.36 -0.22 -4.28
C ASP A 400 -31.11 0.93 -3.61
N LYS A 401 -31.88 0.63 -2.56
CA LYS A 401 -32.54 1.64 -1.72
C LYS A 401 -31.53 2.39 -0.85
N ALA A 402 -30.63 1.69 -0.17
CA ALA A 402 -29.60 2.26 0.69
C ALA A 402 -28.66 3.21 -0.07
N ARG A 403 -28.35 2.87 -1.34
CA ARG A 403 -27.53 3.67 -2.25
C ARG A 403 -28.09 5.07 -2.55
N GLN A 404 -29.38 5.29 -2.35
CA GLN A 404 -29.99 6.62 -2.51
C GLN A 404 -29.78 7.53 -1.28
N SER A 405 -29.30 6.97 -0.16
CA SER A 405 -29.06 7.74 1.07
C SER A 405 -27.80 8.61 0.96
N LYS A 406 -27.76 9.69 1.76
CA LYS A 406 -26.61 10.61 1.79
C LYS A 406 -25.27 9.89 2.06
N PRO A 407 -25.14 8.97 3.03
CA PRO A 407 -23.88 8.26 3.30
C PRO A 407 -23.34 7.51 2.07
N PHE A 408 -24.19 6.71 1.41
CA PHE A 408 -23.78 5.98 0.21
C PHE A 408 -23.43 6.89 -0.96
N VAL A 409 -24.19 7.97 -1.18
CA VAL A 409 -23.87 8.94 -2.23
C VAL A 409 -22.52 9.63 -1.96
N GLN A 410 -22.22 9.95 -0.70
CA GLN A 410 -20.92 10.54 -0.34
C GLN A 410 -19.78 9.53 -0.51
N ALA A 411 -19.98 8.27 -0.08
CA ALA A 411 -19.04 7.19 -0.34
C ALA A 411 -18.77 7.04 -1.84
N GLU A 412 -19.80 6.83 -2.67
CA GLU A 412 -19.64 6.72 -4.13
C GLU A 412 -18.88 7.91 -4.74
N ASN A 413 -19.12 9.12 -4.23
CA ASN A 413 -18.43 10.32 -4.69
C ASN A 413 -16.95 10.33 -4.30
N ALA A 414 -16.57 9.89 -3.10
CA ALA A 414 -15.17 9.77 -2.71
C ALA A 414 -14.40 8.81 -3.65
N TRP A 415 -15.02 7.70 -4.06
CA TRP A 415 -14.45 6.79 -5.07
C TRP A 415 -14.41 7.41 -6.48
N ARG A 416 -15.39 8.26 -6.84
CA ARG A 416 -15.34 9.00 -8.12
C ARG A 416 -14.19 9.99 -8.15
N GLU A 417 -13.95 10.71 -7.07
CA GLU A 417 -12.84 11.66 -6.95
C GLU A 417 -11.47 10.99 -7.16
N GLN A 418 -11.31 9.80 -6.59
CA GLN A 418 -10.12 8.96 -6.75
C GLN A 418 -9.83 8.64 -8.22
N ARG A 419 -10.88 8.40 -9.02
CA ARG A 419 -10.77 8.17 -10.47
C ARG A 419 -10.46 9.44 -11.26
N GLN A 420 -10.86 10.62 -10.79
CA GLN A 420 -10.64 11.89 -11.52
C GLN A 420 -9.16 12.21 -11.73
N PHE A 421 -8.25 11.63 -10.94
CA PHE A 421 -6.81 11.76 -11.20
C PHE A 421 -6.38 11.16 -12.56
N LEU A 422 -7.11 10.18 -13.10
CA LEU A 422 -6.90 9.71 -14.47
C LEU A 422 -7.32 10.75 -15.51
N ASP A 423 -8.40 11.49 -15.23
CA ASP A 423 -8.87 12.58 -16.10
C ASP A 423 -7.86 13.73 -16.07
N PHE A 424 -7.37 14.13 -14.90
CA PHE A 424 -6.32 15.14 -14.78
C PHE A 424 -5.01 14.73 -15.46
N ALA A 425 -4.62 13.46 -15.35
CA ALA A 425 -3.46 12.92 -16.06
C ALA A 425 -3.65 13.03 -17.59
N LEU A 426 -4.85 12.70 -18.10
CA LEU A 426 -5.16 12.76 -19.52
C LEU A 426 -5.23 14.21 -20.04
N ASP A 427 -5.78 15.12 -19.24
CA ASP A 427 -5.91 16.54 -19.60
C ASP A 427 -4.55 17.26 -19.56
N ALA A 428 -3.66 16.87 -18.64
CA ALA A 428 -2.29 17.38 -18.57
C ALA A 428 -1.46 17.11 -19.83
N LEU A 429 -1.85 16.10 -20.63
CA LEU A 429 -1.21 15.80 -21.91
C LEU A 429 -1.56 16.81 -23.01
N THR A 430 -2.61 17.62 -22.83
CA THR A 430 -3.09 18.62 -23.82
C THR A 430 -3.26 18.05 -25.23
N ASP A 431 -2.29 18.33 -26.10
CA ASP A 431 -2.15 18.02 -27.53
C ASP A 431 -1.06 16.96 -27.80
N HIS A 432 -0.43 16.41 -26.76
CA HIS A 432 0.58 15.36 -26.87
C HIS A 432 -0.03 14.07 -27.44
N PRO A 433 0.61 13.40 -28.43
CA PRO A 433 0.09 12.19 -29.09
C PRO A 433 -0.30 11.05 -28.14
N LEU A 434 0.45 10.86 -27.04
CA LEU A 434 0.12 9.92 -25.96
C LEU A 434 -1.35 10.01 -25.50
N ARG A 435 -1.99 11.19 -25.56
CA ARG A 435 -3.39 11.35 -25.15
C ARG A 435 -4.32 10.44 -25.95
N ASP A 436 -4.08 10.31 -27.25
CA ASP A 436 -4.90 9.47 -28.12
C ASP A 436 -4.52 7.99 -28.01
N GLU A 437 -3.25 7.68 -27.73
CA GLU A 437 -2.81 6.32 -27.41
C GLU A 437 -3.47 5.80 -26.12
N VAL A 438 -3.58 6.63 -25.08
CA VAL A 438 -4.29 6.28 -23.84
C VAL A 438 -5.78 6.03 -24.10
N LYS A 439 -6.44 6.89 -24.90
CA LYS A 439 -7.84 6.68 -25.28
C LYS A 439 -8.03 5.37 -26.05
N ALA A 440 -7.12 5.05 -26.96
CA ALA A 440 -7.16 3.78 -27.70
C ALA A 440 -7.00 2.57 -26.77
N GLU A 441 -6.15 2.65 -25.74
CA GLU A 441 -6.07 1.61 -24.70
C GLU A 441 -7.37 1.52 -23.88
N TYR A 442 -8.04 2.64 -23.58
CA TYR A 442 -9.33 2.63 -22.88
C TYR A 442 -10.45 1.99 -23.70
N GLU A 443 -10.47 2.19 -25.01
CA GLU A 443 -11.45 1.55 -25.90
C GLU A 443 -11.32 0.02 -25.91
N LYS A 444 -10.10 -0.50 -25.70
CA LYS A 444 -9.85 -1.95 -25.58
C LYS A 444 -10.38 -2.55 -24.27
N LEU A 445 -10.65 -1.72 -23.25
CA LEU A 445 -11.22 -2.20 -21.98
C LEU A 445 -12.71 -2.51 -22.07
N GLN A 446 -13.40 -2.09 -23.14
CA GLN A 446 -14.81 -2.41 -23.33
C GLN A 446 -14.96 -3.92 -23.57
N PRO A 447 -15.68 -4.66 -22.70
CA PRO A 447 -15.85 -6.09 -22.87
C PRO A 447 -16.63 -6.35 -24.16
N LYS A 448 -16.10 -7.22 -25.01
CA LYS A 448 -16.73 -7.66 -26.26
C LYS A 448 -16.80 -9.18 -26.25
N MET A 449 -17.89 -9.72 -26.79
CA MET A 449 -17.93 -11.15 -27.09
C MET A 449 -16.83 -11.48 -28.10
N PRO A 450 -16.13 -12.61 -27.95
CA PRO A 450 -15.08 -13.00 -28.88
C PRO A 450 -15.67 -13.28 -30.26
N ASP A 451 -14.96 -12.86 -31.29
CA ASP A 451 -15.26 -13.23 -32.66
C ASP A 451 -14.79 -14.67 -32.91
N LEU A 452 -15.75 -15.60 -32.88
CA LEU A 452 -15.49 -17.02 -33.09
C LEU A 452 -15.54 -17.45 -34.56
N SER A 453 -15.65 -16.52 -35.52
CA SER A 453 -15.74 -16.84 -36.96
C SER A 453 -14.54 -17.62 -37.50
N LYS A 454 -13.37 -17.47 -36.88
CA LYS A 454 -12.13 -18.19 -37.21
C LYS A 454 -11.86 -19.40 -36.31
N TYR A 455 -12.86 -19.85 -35.55
CA TYR A 455 -12.71 -20.95 -34.61
C TYR A 455 -13.63 -22.10 -34.97
N SER A 456 -13.14 -23.32 -34.75
CA SER A 456 -13.96 -24.54 -34.78
C SER A 456 -14.24 -25.01 -33.36
N THR A 457 -15.38 -25.66 -33.16
CA THR A 457 -15.68 -26.33 -31.89
C THR A 457 -14.64 -27.42 -31.59
N GLY A 458 -14.07 -27.39 -30.38
CA GLY A 458 -13.24 -28.44 -29.81
C GLY A 458 -14.03 -29.31 -28.84
N VAL A 459 -13.51 -30.51 -28.57
CA VAL A 459 -14.09 -31.45 -27.61
C VAL A 459 -13.31 -31.36 -26.30
N ILE A 460 -14.01 -31.14 -25.19
CA ILE A 460 -13.40 -31.12 -23.85
C ILE A 460 -12.90 -32.53 -23.51
N GLY A 461 -11.74 -32.62 -22.86
CA GLY A 461 -11.08 -33.89 -22.54
C GLY A 461 -10.20 -34.45 -23.66
N GLU A 462 -10.25 -33.89 -24.88
CA GLU A 462 -9.33 -34.28 -25.97
C GLU A 462 -8.01 -33.50 -25.92
N GLU A 463 -6.97 -34.11 -26.48
CA GLU A 463 -5.66 -33.50 -26.63
C GLU A 463 -5.56 -32.71 -27.93
N PHE A 464 -5.10 -31.48 -27.81
CA PHE A 464 -4.86 -30.58 -28.92
C PHE A 464 -3.37 -30.43 -29.14
N ASN A 465 -2.91 -30.89 -30.30
CA ASN A 465 -1.56 -30.56 -30.79
C ASN A 465 -1.56 -29.14 -31.33
N CYS A 466 -0.70 -28.30 -30.75
CA CYS A 466 -0.50 -26.93 -31.14
C CYS A 466 0.58 -26.80 -32.23
N PRO A 467 0.54 -25.75 -33.05
CA PRO A 467 1.69 -25.35 -33.85
C PRO A 467 2.90 -25.17 -32.91
N GLY A 468 4.02 -25.84 -33.21
CA GLY A 468 5.17 -25.92 -32.30
C GLY A 468 5.22 -27.17 -31.40
N GLY A 469 4.25 -28.09 -31.48
CA GLY A 469 4.32 -29.41 -30.83
C GLY A 469 3.84 -29.44 -29.37
N MET A 470 3.56 -28.29 -28.76
CA MET A 470 2.89 -28.24 -27.45
C MET A 470 1.59 -29.05 -27.48
N ILE A 471 1.32 -29.82 -26.42
CA ILE A 471 0.07 -30.59 -26.28
C ILE A 471 -0.75 -29.98 -25.14
N VAL A 472 -2.00 -29.63 -25.43
CA VAL A 472 -2.92 -29.01 -24.47
C VAL A 472 -4.17 -29.88 -24.31
N LYS A 473 -4.62 -30.11 -23.08
CA LYS A 473 -5.91 -30.75 -22.77
C LYS A 473 -6.66 -29.94 -21.73
N PHE A 474 -7.95 -29.76 -21.94
CA PHE A 474 -8.84 -29.10 -20.99
C PHE A 474 -9.71 -30.13 -20.25
N GLY A 475 -9.84 -29.94 -18.94
CA GLY A 475 -10.72 -30.73 -18.06
C GLY A 475 -12.18 -30.28 -18.13
N GLU A 476 -13.06 -31.08 -17.54
CA GLU A 476 -14.50 -30.77 -17.48
C GLU A 476 -14.81 -29.52 -16.68
N ASP A 477 -13.97 -29.15 -15.72
CA ASP A 477 -14.08 -27.92 -14.93
C ASP A 477 -13.49 -26.68 -15.64
N GLY A 478 -12.95 -26.89 -16.83
CA GLY A 478 -12.32 -25.90 -17.68
C GLY A 478 -10.87 -25.58 -17.33
N SER A 479 -10.27 -26.30 -16.39
CA SER A 479 -8.84 -26.22 -16.13
C SER A 479 -8.01 -26.83 -17.27
N VAL A 480 -6.73 -26.47 -17.34
CA VAL A 480 -5.77 -27.12 -18.23
C VAL A 480 -5.21 -28.34 -17.50
N GLU A 481 -5.63 -29.54 -17.93
CA GLU A 481 -5.21 -30.83 -17.36
C GLU A 481 -3.98 -31.44 -18.04
N ARG A 482 -3.57 -30.88 -19.18
CA ARG A 482 -2.30 -31.22 -19.83
C ARG A 482 -1.73 -29.97 -20.49
N LEU A 483 -0.45 -29.69 -20.24
CA LEU A 483 0.31 -28.67 -20.95
C LEU A 483 1.74 -29.19 -21.09
N PHE A 484 1.96 -29.97 -22.13
CA PHE A 484 3.22 -30.65 -22.36
C PHE A 484 4.06 -29.92 -23.40
N ASP A 485 5.27 -29.56 -23.01
CA ASP A 485 6.31 -29.04 -23.89
C ASP A 485 7.24 -30.17 -24.37
N PRO A 486 7.16 -30.59 -25.64
CA PRO A 486 7.98 -31.67 -26.15
C PRO A 486 9.46 -31.30 -26.31
N PHE A 487 9.82 -30.01 -26.40
CA PHE A 487 11.21 -29.61 -26.59
C PHE A 487 12.03 -29.71 -25.31
N ASN A 488 11.42 -29.31 -24.19
CA ASN A 488 12.03 -29.39 -22.86
C ASN A 488 11.58 -30.62 -22.07
N GLU A 489 10.78 -31.49 -22.68
CA GLU A 489 10.15 -32.69 -22.08
C GLU A 489 9.44 -32.39 -20.75
N ARG A 490 8.77 -31.23 -20.68
CA ARG A 490 8.19 -30.72 -19.43
C ARG A 490 6.68 -30.71 -19.47
N GLU A 491 6.08 -31.39 -18.49
CA GLU A 491 4.65 -31.31 -18.20
C GLU A 491 4.41 -30.15 -17.23
N TRP A 492 3.83 -29.06 -17.72
CA TRP A 492 3.54 -27.86 -16.94
C TRP A 492 2.20 -27.94 -16.20
N ALA A 493 1.26 -28.74 -16.72
CA ALA A 493 -0.03 -29.02 -16.10
C ALA A 493 -0.36 -30.50 -16.26
N SER A 494 -0.95 -31.12 -15.25
CA SER A 494 -1.38 -32.51 -15.31
C SER A 494 -2.75 -32.68 -14.66
N GLN A 495 -3.40 -33.83 -14.81
CA GLN A 495 -4.68 -34.08 -14.15
C GLN A 495 -4.60 -33.96 -12.61
N SER A 496 -3.44 -34.28 -12.01
CA SER A 496 -3.24 -34.13 -10.56
C SER A 496 -2.81 -32.71 -10.14
N PHE A 497 -2.33 -31.91 -11.09
CA PHE A 497 -1.88 -30.53 -10.88
C PHE A 497 -2.34 -29.66 -12.06
N PRO A 498 -3.65 -29.41 -12.18
CA PRO A 498 -4.19 -28.64 -13.29
C PRO A 498 -3.85 -27.16 -13.13
N LEU A 499 -3.81 -26.44 -14.25
CA LEU A 499 -3.59 -24.98 -14.26
C LEU A 499 -4.87 -24.23 -14.62
N GLY A 500 -5.07 -23.06 -14.01
CA GLY A 500 -6.15 -22.14 -14.39
C GLY A 500 -7.56 -22.62 -14.08
N GLN A 501 -7.75 -23.50 -13.08
CA GLN A 501 -9.07 -23.89 -12.63
C GLN A 501 -9.85 -22.66 -12.13
N LEU A 502 -11.04 -22.43 -12.70
CA LEU A 502 -11.95 -21.41 -12.22
C LEU A 502 -12.74 -21.99 -11.04
N THR A 503 -12.76 -21.29 -9.92
CA THR A 503 -13.54 -21.67 -8.74
C THR A 503 -14.38 -20.49 -8.28
N TYR A 504 -15.58 -20.78 -7.78
CA TYR A 504 -16.42 -19.79 -7.12
C TYR A 504 -16.75 -20.32 -5.73
N ASP A 505 -16.32 -19.59 -4.70
CA ASP A 505 -16.51 -19.94 -3.29
C ASP A 505 -17.32 -18.82 -2.62
N THR A 506 -18.36 -19.19 -1.86
CA THR A 506 -19.11 -18.27 -1.01
C THR A 506 -18.70 -18.45 0.44
N TYR A 507 -18.45 -17.32 1.11
CA TYR A 507 -18.02 -17.25 2.51
C TYR A 507 -19.18 -16.87 3.44
N VAL A 508 -19.07 -17.27 4.70
CA VAL A 508 -20.01 -16.91 5.79
C VAL A 508 -19.28 -16.11 6.87
N GLU A 509 -20.02 -15.59 7.84
CA GLU A 509 -19.48 -14.77 8.93
C GLU A 509 -18.32 -15.46 9.67
N GLU A 510 -18.40 -16.77 9.90
CA GLU A 510 -17.34 -17.53 10.56
C GLU A 510 -16.01 -17.55 9.77
N ASP A 511 -16.06 -17.42 8.44
CA ASP A 511 -14.84 -17.31 7.62
C ASP A 511 -14.13 -15.99 7.88
N PHE A 512 -14.88 -14.88 7.94
CA PHE A 512 -14.33 -13.56 8.25
C PHE A 512 -13.79 -13.53 9.69
N VAL A 513 -14.49 -14.12 10.66
CA VAL A 513 -13.99 -14.29 12.03
C VAL A 513 -12.71 -15.12 12.08
N HIS A 514 -12.58 -16.15 11.24
CA HIS A 514 -11.35 -16.94 11.15
C HIS A 514 -10.20 -16.12 10.56
N MET A 515 -10.44 -15.38 9.46
CA MET A 515 -9.46 -14.47 8.87
C MET A 515 -9.02 -13.40 9.87
N ALA A 516 -9.94 -12.80 10.62
CA ALA A 516 -9.66 -11.83 11.66
C ALA A 516 -8.67 -12.36 12.71
N LYS A 517 -8.85 -13.61 13.15
CA LYS A 517 -7.93 -14.25 14.11
C LYS A 517 -6.52 -14.48 13.57
N LEU A 518 -6.38 -14.59 12.25
CA LEU A 518 -5.09 -14.83 11.60
C LEU A 518 -4.38 -13.53 11.23
N TYR A 519 -5.14 -12.53 10.78
CA TYR A 519 -4.61 -11.35 10.12
C TYR A 519 -4.72 -10.06 10.93
N ASN A 520 -5.57 -9.96 11.96
CA ASN A 520 -5.64 -8.74 12.76
C ASN A 520 -4.57 -8.78 13.85
N TYR A 521 -3.79 -7.70 14.00
CA TYR A 521 -2.80 -7.59 15.06
C TYR A 521 -3.44 -7.16 16.39
N GLU A 522 -4.35 -6.20 16.34
CA GLU A 522 -5.27 -5.86 17.43
C GLU A 522 -6.68 -6.36 17.12
N ALA A 523 -7.42 -6.82 18.14
CA ALA A 523 -8.75 -7.37 17.94
C ALA A 523 -9.75 -6.28 17.51
N GLY A 524 -10.66 -6.61 16.58
CA GLY A 524 -11.77 -5.74 16.18
C GLY A 524 -11.47 -4.73 15.07
N VAL A 525 -10.28 -4.76 14.46
CA VAL A 525 -9.90 -3.91 13.32
C VAL A 525 -9.51 -4.77 12.12
N GLY A 526 -10.12 -4.56 10.95
CA GLY A 526 -9.78 -5.28 9.70
C GLY A 526 -10.90 -6.19 9.19
N TYR A 527 -10.65 -7.51 9.15
CA TYR A 527 -11.54 -8.50 8.54
C TYR A 527 -12.83 -8.70 9.36
N ASP A 528 -13.97 -8.19 8.92
CA ASP A 528 -15.27 -8.46 9.54
C ASP A 528 -16.45 -8.28 8.56
N LYS A 529 -17.55 -9.00 8.81
CA LYS A 529 -18.85 -8.91 8.13
C LYS A 529 -19.97 -9.15 9.14
N PRO A 530 -20.16 -8.24 10.11
CA PRO A 530 -21.10 -8.47 11.21
C PRO A 530 -22.52 -8.59 10.67
N ASN A 531 -23.34 -9.41 11.32
CA ASN A 531 -24.77 -9.58 11.02
C ASN A 531 -25.10 -10.15 9.62
N ILE A 532 -24.10 -10.54 8.82
CA ILE A 532 -24.35 -11.14 7.51
C ILE A 532 -25.14 -12.45 7.67
N THR A 533 -24.90 -13.23 8.73
CA THR A 533 -25.64 -14.48 8.98
C THR A 533 -27.11 -14.24 9.27
N SER A 534 -27.42 -13.22 10.06
CA SER A 534 -28.80 -12.89 10.46
C SER A 534 -29.58 -12.16 9.37
N ASN A 535 -28.91 -11.37 8.53
CA ASN A 535 -29.57 -10.51 7.54
C ASN A 535 -29.50 -11.03 6.10
N ALA A 536 -28.42 -11.73 5.72
CA ALA A 536 -28.20 -12.22 4.35
C ALA A 536 -28.33 -13.74 4.22
N HIS A 537 -28.20 -14.48 5.32
CA HIS A 537 -28.22 -15.95 5.36
C HIS A 537 -27.28 -16.59 4.31
N PRO A 538 -25.99 -16.22 4.25
CA PRO A 538 -25.06 -16.76 3.26
C PRO A 538 -24.86 -18.26 3.48
N GLU A 539 -24.65 -19.00 2.38
CA GLU A 539 -24.29 -20.41 2.41
C GLU A 539 -22.78 -20.54 2.17
N ARG A 540 -22.05 -21.21 3.09
CA ARG A 540 -20.65 -21.58 2.84
C ARG A 540 -20.63 -22.70 1.81
N ARG A 541 -20.19 -22.40 0.59
CA ARG A 541 -20.26 -23.37 -0.51
C ARG A 541 -19.19 -23.13 -1.56
N ARG A 542 -18.58 -24.21 -2.03
CA ARG A 542 -17.85 -24.25 -3.30
C ARG A 542 -18.83 -24.60 -4.42
N TRP A 543 -18.85 -23.78 -5.45
CA TRP A 543 -19.70 -23.96 -6.61
C TRP A 543 -18.86 -24.59 -7.73
N ASP A 544 -19.19 -25.85 -8.06
CA ASP A 544 -18.49 -26.57 -9.13
C ASP A 544 -18.68 -25.87 -10.48
N MET A 545 -17.58 -25.68 -11.18
CA MET A 545 -17.56 -25.12 -12.53
C MET A 545 -17.58 -26.26 -13.57
N ILE A 546 -18.21 -26.01 -14.71
CA ILE A 546 -18.23 -26.91 -15.86
C ILE A 546 -17.99 -26.13 -17.15
N ALA A 547 -17.07 -26.62 -17.98
CA ALA A 547 -16.87 -26.15 -19.33
C ALA A 547 -18.00 -26.68 -20.23
N THR A 548 -18.69 -25.77 -20.94
CA THR A 548 -19.80 -26.14 -21.83
C THR A 548 -19.39 -26.13 -23.29
N ASN A 549 -18.42 -25.29 -23.65
CA ASN A 549 -17.96 -25.15 -25.02
C ASN A 549 -16.46 -24.84 -25.03
N LEU A 550 -15.74 -25.51 -25.93
CA LEU A 550 -14.37 -25.21 -26.26
C LEU A 550 -14.31 -24.86 -27.75
N TYR A 551 -13.50 -23.87 -28.09
CA TYR A 551 -13.26 -23.44 -29.46
C TYR A 551 -11.76 -23.33 -29.68
N LYS A 552 -11.27 -23.86 -30.81
CA LYS A 552 -9.86 -23.77 -31.23
C LYS A 552 -9.77 -22.96 -32.51
N ILE A 553 -8.80 -22.06 -32.57
CA ILE A 553 -8.55 -21.28 -33.79
C ILE A 553 -8.16 -22.21 -34.95
N VAL A 554 -8.73 -22.00 -36.13
CA VAL A 554 -8.40 -22.78 -37.34
C VAL A 554 -7.37 -22.07 -38.21
N ASN A 555 -6.53 -22.84 -38.91
CA ASN A 555 -5.53 -22.33 -39.88
C ASN A 555 -4.63 -21.23 -39.31
N SER A 556 -4.18 -21.38 -38.07
CA SER A 556 -3.34 -20.40 -37.36
C SER A 556 -1.94 -20.96 -37.08
N SER A 557 -0.95 -20.08 -37.06
CA SER A 557 0.42 -20.40 -36.60
C SER A 557 0.56 -20.36 -35.08
N ILE A 558 -0.47 -19.91 -34.37
CA ILE A 558 -0.54 -19.91 -32.90
C ILE A 558 -1.61 -20.88 -32.41
N CYS A 559 -1.45 -21.34 -31.18
CA CYS A 559 -2.49 -22.09 -30.48
C CYS A 559 -3.31 -21.13 -29.64
N ASP A 560 -4.58 -20.94 -30.02
CA ASP A 560 -5.50 -20.07 -29.33
C ASP A 560 -6.84 -20.78 -29.11
N PHE A 561 -7.35 -20.63 -27.89
CA PHE A 561 -8.55 -21.32 -27.44
C PHE A 561 -9.49 -20.36 -26.72
N TRP A 562 -10.78 -20.55 -26.96
CA TRP A 562 -11.84 -19.98 -26.12
C TRP A 562 -12.56 -21.08 -25.39
N LEU A 563 -12.70 -20.89 -24.08
CA LEU A 563 -13.45 -21.80 -23.23
C LEU A 563 -14.59 -21.06 -22.56
N LYS A 564 -15.80 -21.62 -22.67
CA LYS A 564 -16.98 -21.15 -21.96
C LYS A 564 -17.17 -22.03 -20.73
N VAL A 565 -17.06 -21.43 -19.55
CA VAL A 565 -17.19 -22.11 -18.25
C VAL A 565 -18.33 -21.47 -17.46
N VAL A 566 -19.12 -22.31 -16.79
CA VAL A 566 -20.30 -21.90 -16.03
C VAL A 566 -20.43 -22.68 -14.73
N THR A 567 -21.22 -22.22 -13.75
CA THR A 567 -21.53 -23.05 -12.57
C THR A 567 -22.48 -24.19 -12.93
N LYS A 568 -22.25 -25.38 -12.36
CA LYS A 568 -23.02 -26.61 -12.64
C LYS A 568 -24.49 -26.55 -12.21
N ASP A 569 -24.77 -25.77 -11.16
CA ASP A 569 -26.06 -25.68 -10.49
C ASP A 569 -27.07 -24.73 -11.17
N GLY A 570 -26.63 -23.96 -12.16
CA GLY A 570 -27.49 -23.07 -12.93
C GLY A 570 -27.92 -21.78 -12.20
N GLN A 571 -27.63 -21.58 -10.90
CA GLN A 571 -28.12 -20.40 -10.17
C GLN A 571 -27.50 -19.10 -10.67
N THR A 572 -26.23 -19.11 -11.06
CA THR A 572 -25.57 -17.94 -11.66
C THR A 572 -26.12 -17.57 -13.04
N HIS A 573 -26.76 -18.52 -13.75
CA HIS A 573 -27.30 -18.33 -15.10
C HIS A 573 -28.61 -17.56 -15.14
N LYS A 574 -29.42 -17.61 -14.08
CA LYS A 574 -30.80 -17.05 -14.10
C LYS A 574 -30.88 -15.55 -13.82
N ILE A 575 -29.86 -14.95 -13.20
CA ILE A 575 -29.85 -13.52 -12.86
C ILE A 575 -28.95 -12.72 -13.82
N TRP A 576 -28.01 -13.39 -14.48
CA TRP A 576 -27.03 -12.76 -15.37
C TRP A 576 -26.99 -13.49 -16.72
N SER A 577 -28.04 -13.35 -17.54
CA SER A 577 -28.12 -13.98 -18.86
C SER A 577 -27.04 -13.53 -19.86
N THR A 578 -26.14 -12.61 -19.46
CA THR A 578 -25.03 -12.08 -20.25
C THR A 578 -23.64 -12.41 -19.68
N SER A 579 -23.52 -12.97 -18.47
CA SER A 579 -22.22 -13.19 -17.81
C SER A 579 -21.72 -14.63 -18.00
N SER A 580 -21.38 -14.98 -19.24
CA SER A 580 -20.52 -16.15 -19.48
C SER A 580 -19.07 -15.73 -19.25
N PHE A 581 -18.33 -16.42 -18.38
CA PHE A 581 -16.87 -16.21 -18.32
C PHE A 581 -16.25 -16.89 -19.54
N LEU A 582 -15.73 -16.06 -20.45
CA LEU A 582 -14.91 -16.49 -21.56
C LEU A 582 -13.46 -16.20 -21.18
N CYS A 583 -12.70 -17.26 -20.90
CA CYS A 583 -11.27 -17.15 -20.66
C CYS A 583 -10.55 -17.31 -21.99
N ALA A 584 -9.72 -16.33 -22.35
CA ALA A 584 -8.77 -16.45 -23.45
C ALA A 584 -7.44 -16.95 -22.89
N LEU A 585 -6.95 -18.08 -23.40
CA LEU A 585 -5.58 -18.53 -23.14
C LEU A 585 -4.81 -18.45 -24.45
N CYS A 586 -4.20 -17.29 -24.71
CA CYS A 586 -3.23 -17.14 -25.79
C CYS A 586 -1.85 -17.61 -25.32
N TRP A 587 -1.31 -18.66 -25.96
CA TRP A 587 0.07 -19.06 -25.80
C TRP A 587 0.81 -18.80 -27.12
N SER A 588 1.65 -17.76 -27.15
CA SER A 588 2.61 -17.56 -28.23
C SER A 588 3.95 -18.12 -27.82
N SER A 589 4.48 -19.10 -28.57
CA SER A 589 5.91 -19.37 -28.58
C SER A 589 6.59 -18.22 -29.33
N SER A 590 7.22 -17.31 -28.60
CA SER A 590 8.25 -16.41 -29.14
C SER A 590 9.55 -16.65 -28.42
#